data_AF-A0AAD6YU07-F1
#
_entry.id   AF-A0AAD6YU07-F1
#
_cell.length_a   1.000
_cell.length_b   1.000
_cell.length_c   1.000
_cell.angle_alpha   90.00
_cell.angle_beta   90.00
_cell.angle_gamma   90.00
#
_symmetry.space_group_name_H-M   'P 1'
#
loop_
_entity.id
_entity.type
_entity.pdbx_description
1 polymer ?
#
loop_
_entity_poly.entity_id
_entity_poly.type
_entity_poly.pdbx_seq_one_letter_code
_entity_poly.pdbx_strand_id
1 'polypeptide(L)'
;MRSAVDGLASTSASFLVASSPLQSTSAPPAFKPYTISPIKNGSRYSHLFDHTPQTAQETELMLALEESEGRDNSRKRSMVQMQASTVLAGMYSNRAQTQLQAAEERKRRKTAGNRRMGDGKAKYFSGDDFFRLCEEDEQKKKDEAVEKEKRQEDRETHAVRVAMWQEANDGIRARNAERRATFSTDVAAWEAEKTAAKATRRRPGWIKPKLAEYGIELLLPKPKKHVQDGEEDEEEDEEPQSGSDLAEE
;
A
#
# COMPACT_ATOMS: atom_id res chain seq x y z
N MET A 1 39.52 11.09 -2.68
CA MET A 1 38.07 11.36 -2.83
C MET A 1 37.75 12.44 -3.86
N ARG A 2 38.37 13.64 -3.84
CA ARG A 2 38.04 14.74 -4.78
C ARG A 2 38.07 14.34 -6.27
N SER A 3 39.12 13.65 -6.71
CA SER A 3 39.23 13.18 -8.11
C SER A 3 38.09 12.24 -8.57
N ALA A 4 37.49 11.45 -7.67
CA ALA A 4 36.35 10.58 -8.03
C ALA A 4 35.06 11.40 -8.19
N VAL A 5 34.89 12.44 -7.37
CA VAL A 5 33.75 13.37 -7.44
C VAL A 5 33.81 14.21 -8.71
N ASP A 6 35.01 14.70 -9.07
CA ASP A 6 35.25 15.46 -10.30
C ASP A 6 34.98 14.60 -11.55
N GLY A 7 35.35 13.31 -11.49
CA GLY A 7 35.03 12.35 -12.54
C GLY A 7 33.52 12.17 -12.73
N LEU A 8 32.75 12.08 -11.65
CA LEU A 8 31.28 11.94 -11.70
C LEU A 8 30.60 13.16 -12.31
N ALA A 9 31.11 14.37 -12.05
CA ALA A 9 30.57 15.61 -12.60
C ALA A 9 30.60 15.64 -14.15
N SER A 10 31.52 14.91 -14.78
CA SER A 10 31.63 14.81 -16.23
C SER A 10 30.79 13.67 -16.85
N THR A 11 30.05 12.91 -16.04
CA THR A 11 29.22 11.77 -16.50
C THR A 11 27.74 12.12 -16.49
N SER A 12 26.90 11.21 -17.01
CA SER A 12 25.44 11.30 -16.87
C SER A 12 24.96 11.23 -15.41
N ALA A 13 25.82 10.83 -14.47
CA ALA A 13 25.55 10.82 -13.03
C ALA A 13 25.97 12.12 -12.32
N SER A 14 26.24 13.21 -13.07
CA SER A 14 26.62 14.52 -12.51
C SER A 14 25.59 15.09 -11.55
N PHE A 15 24.31 14.73 -11.72
CA PHE A 15 23.22 15.11 -10.83
C PHE A 15 23.40 14.61 -9.38
N LEU A 16 24.24 13.60 -9.14
CA LEU A 16 24.56 13.12 -7.79
C LEU A 16 25.50 14.08 -7.03
N VAL A 17 26.22 14.93 -7.75
CA VAL A 17 27.18 15.90 -7.20
C VAL A 17 26.67 17.34 -7.32
N ALA A 18 25.74 17.59 -8.24
CA ALA A 18 25.16 18.90 -8.44
C ALA A 18 24.33 19.35 -7.22
N SER A 19 24.41 20.65 -6.89
CA SER A 19 23.59 21.26 -5.85
C SER A 19 22.15 21.55 -6.32
N SER A 20 21.83 21.27 -7.58
CA SER A 20 20.49 21.45 -8.14
C SER A 20 19.53 20.36 -7.64
N PRO A 21 18.23 20.67 -7.46
CA PRO A 21 17.23 19.66 -7.14
C PRO A 21 17.22 18.53 -8.19
N LEU A 22 16.99 17.30 -7.73
CA LEU A 22 16.79 16.16 -8.62
C LEU A 22 15.59 16.42 -9.53
N GLN A 23 15.76 16.10 -10.82
CA GLN A 23 14.70 16.22 -11.83
C GLN A 23 14.16 14.85 -12.20
N SER A 24 12.95 14.81 -12.76
CA SER A 24 12.40 13.56 -13.30
C SER A 24 13.29 12.90 -14.36
N THR A 25 14.11 13.68 -15.05
CA THR A 25 15.03 13.23 -16.12
C THR A 25 16.32 12.59 -15.61
N SER A 26 16.67 12.74 -14.32
CA SER A 26 17.88 12.14 -13.75
C SER A 26 17.63 10.70 -13.31
N ALA A 27 17.80 9.73 -14.20
CA ALA A 27 17.62 8.31 -13.89
C ALA A 27 18.83 7.74 -13.12
N PRO A 28 18.64 7.11 -11.94
CA PRO A 28 19.71 6.39 -11.26
C PRO A 28 20.15 5.17 -12.09
N PRO A 29 21.41 4.73 -11.93
CA PRO A 29 21.90 3.54 -12.60
C PRO A 29 21.08 2.31 -12.19
N ALA A 30 20.60 1.56 -13.18
CA ALA A 30 19.84 0.35 -12.95
C ALA A 30 20.74 -0.75 -12.36
N PHE A 31 20.44 -1.16 -11.14
CA PHE A 31 21.12 -2.30 -10.51
C PHE A 31 20.62 -3.61 -11.11
N LYS A 32 21.54 -4.45 -11.57
CA LYS A 32 21.24 -5.82 -12.00
C LYS A 32 21.69 -6.77 -10.89
N PRO A 33 20.76 -7.39 -10.13
CA PRO A 33 21.14 -8.32 -9.10
C PRO A 33 21.86 -9.53 -9.72
N TYR A 34 22.91 -10.00 -9.05
CA TYR A 34 23.58 -11.25 -9.42
C TYR A 34 22.78 -12.42 -8.89
N THR A 35 22.72 -13.51 -9.65
CA THR A 35 22.08 -14.74 -9.20
C THR A 35 22.88 -15.38 -8.06
N ILE A 36 22.25 -15.49 -6.89
CA ILE A 36 22.82 -16.18 -5.73
C ILE A 36 22.26 -17.60 -5.70
N SER A 37 23.15 -18.59 -5.57
CA SER A 37 22.72 -19.99 -5.39
C SER A 37 21.77 -20.11 -4.19
N PRO A 38 20.72 -20.95 -4.24
CA PRO A 38 19.85 -21.18 -3.10
C PRO A 38 20.61 -21.54 -1.82
N ILE A 39 20.23 -20.92 -0.70
CA ILE A 39 20.71 -21.32 0.62
C ILE A 39 20.02 -22.64 0.93
N LYS A 40 20.79 -23.73 1.00
CA LYS A 40 20.27 -25.04 1.35
C LYS A 40 20.05 -25.10 2.85
N ASN A 41 18.91 -25.65 3.27
CA ASN A 41 18.63 -25.95 4.66
C ASN A 41 19.39 -27.23 5.03
N GLY A 42 20.68 -27.07 5.32
CA GLY A 42 21.59 -28.17 5.62
C GLY A 42 22.96 -28.00 4.96
N SER A 43 23.96 -28.67 5.52
CA SER A 43 25.29 -28.78 4.92
C SER A 43 25.21 -29.44 3.54
N ARG A 44 26.02 -28.97 2.58
CA ARG A 44 26.18 -29.71 1.30
C ARG A 44 26.77 -31.10 1.54
N TYR A 45 27.43 -31.27 2.66
CA TYR A 45 28.11 -32.47 3.09
C TYR A 45 27.40 -33.12 4.27
N SER A 46 26.06 -33.06 4.33
CA SER A 46 25.27 -33.66 5.43
C SER A 46 25.69 -35.09 5.75
N HIS A 47 25.94 -35.90 4.72
CA HIS A 47 26.42 -37.27 4.86
C HIS A 47 27.77 -37.41 5.60
N LEU A 48 28.66 -36.40 5.53
CA LEU A 48 29.91 -36.42 6.30
C LEU A 48 29.67 -36.20 7.80
N PHE A 49 28.58 -35.53 8.18
CA PHE A 49 28.20 -35.32 9.57
C PHE A 49 27.48 -36.53 10.18
N ASP A 50 26.97 -37.44 9.35
CA ASP A 50 26.35 -38.70 9.81
C ASP A 50 27.41 -39.73 10.26
N HIS A 51 28.67 -39.55 9.86
CA HIS A 51 29.77 -40.43 10.24
C HIS A 51 30.40 -40.02 11.58
N THR A 52 30.66 -41.01 12.44
CA THR A 52 31.42 -40.81 13.68
C THR A 52 32.92 -40.75 13.36
N PRO A 53 33.61 -39.63 13.65
CA PRO A 53 35.04 -39.54 13.40
C PRO A 53 35.80 -40.52 14.29
N GLN A 54 36.73 -41.27 13.71
CA GLN A 54 37.56 -42.27 14.40
C GLN A 54 38.90 -41.69 14.85
N THR A 55 39.37 -40.63 14.18
CA THR A 55 40.66 -40.00 14.45
C THR A 55 40.51 -38.55 14.89
N ALA A 56 41.47 -38.04 15.66
CA ALA A 56 41.49 -36.62 16.07
C ALA A 56 41.56 -35.68 14.86
N GLN A 57 42.28 -36.06 13.81
CA GLN A 57 42.37 -35.27 12.58
C GLN A 57 41.00 -35.14 11.87
N GLU A 58 40.20 -36.21 11.84
CA GLU A 58 38.85 -36.14 11.28
C GLU A 58 37.96 -35.18 12.06
N THR A 59 38.05 -35.16 13.40
CA THR A 59 37.30 -34.20 14.21
C THR A 59 37.66 -32.75 13.87
N GLU A 60 38.95 -32.46 13.70
CA GLU A 60 39.44 -31.13 13.32
C GLU A 60 38.94 -30.73 11.93
N LEU A 61 38.98 -31.65 10.96
CA LEU A 61 38.49 -31.38 9.60
C LEU A 61 36.98 -31.15 9.57
N MET A 62 36.19 -31.89 10.37
CA MET A 62 34.74 -31.68 10.47
C MET A 62 34.41 -30.31 11.08
N LEU A 63 35.13 -29.89 12.12
CA LEU A 63 34.98 -28.56 12.72
C LEU A 63 35.34 -27.44 11.73
N ALA A 64 36.46 -27.60 11.02
CA ALA A 64 36.88 -26.65 9.99
C ALA A 64 35.85 -26.56 8.84
N LEU A 65 35.24 -27.68 8.47
CA LEU A 65 34.19 -27.73 7.45
C LEU A 65 32.93 -26.99 7.91
N GLU A 66 32.44 -27.26 9.12
CA GLU A 66 31.29 -26.59 9.72
C GLU A 66 31.52 -25.08 9.80
N GLU A 67 32.69 -24.65 10.28
CA GLU A 67 33.05 -23.23 10.35
C GLU A 67 33.08 -22.59 8.95
N SER A 68 33.67 -23.27 7.96
CA SER A 68 33.74 -22.77 6.59
C SER A 68 32.35 -22.62 5.96
N GLU A 69 31.45 -23.58 6.15
CA GLU A 69 30.07 -23.49 5.68
C GLU A 69 29.29 -22.40 6.42
N GLY A 70 29.52 -22.24 7.72
CA GLY A 70 28.96 -21.14 8.51
C GLY A 70 29.36 -19.77 7.95
N ARG A 71 30.66 -19.59 7.65
CA ARG A 71 31.18 -18.35 7.04
C ARG A 71 30.59 -18.10 5.66
N ASP A 72 30.50 -19.12 4.81
CA ASP A 72 29.93 -18.98 3.46
C ASP A 72 28.43 -18.69 3.48
N ASN A 73 27.66 -19.36 4.35
CA ASN A 73 26.25 -19.09 4.53
C ASN A 73 26.00 -17.68 5.07
N SER A 74 26.83 -17.21 6.01
CA SER A 74 26.78 -15.84 6.50
C SER A 74 27.01 -14.82 5.36
N ARG A 75 28.07 -15.01 4.56
CA ARG A 75 28.36 -14.15 3.40
C ARG A 75 27.23 -14.13 2.37
N LYS A 76 26.63 -15.29 2.08
CA LYS A 76 25.47 -15.39 1.17
C LYS A 76 24.28 -14.61 1.73
N ARG A 77 23.97 -14.75 3.02
CA ARG A 77 22.89 -14.00 3.67
C ARG A 77 23.12 -12.50 3.59
N SER A 78 24.33 -12.03 3.90
CA SER A 78 24.68 -10.61 3.77
C SER A 78 24.56 -10.10 2.34
N MET A 79 24.98 -10.89 1.35
CA MET A 79 24.83 -10.53 -0.07
C MET A 79 23.37 -10.46 -0.50
N VAL A 80 22.54 -11.43 -0.10
CA VAL A 80 21.09 -11.40 -0.35
C VAL A 80 20.47 -10.15 0.26
N GLN A 81 20.80 -9.83 1.51
CA GLN A 81 20.31 -8.64 2.20
C GLN A 81 20.70 -7.35 1.47
N MET A 82 21.95 -7.25 1.00
CA MET A 82 22.44 -6.09 0.25
C MET A 82 21.77 -5.96 -1.13
N GLN A 83 21.55 -7.06 -1.82
CA GLN A 83 20.82 -7.04 -3.09
C GLN A 83 19.35 -6.65 -2.87
N ALA A 84 18.70 -7.21 -1.85
CA ALA A 84 17.33 -6.89 -1.50
C ALA A 84 17.16 -5.40 -1.15
N SER A 85 18.06 -4.84 -0.32
CA SER A 85 18.01 -3.42 0.03
C SER A 85 18.21 -2.51 -1.19
N THR A 86 19.13 -2.89 -2.10
CA THR A 86 19.37 -2.13 -3.34
C THR A 86 18.16 -2.17 -4.28
N VAL A 87 17.51 -3.33 -4.42
CA VAL A 87 16.28 -3.47 -5.23
C VAL A 87 15.15 -2.63 -4.64
N LEU A 88 14.93 -2.70 -3.33
CA LEU A 88 13.90 -1.91 -2.64
C LEU A 88 14.16 -0.41 -2.77
N ALA A 89 15.41 0.03 -2.60
CA ALA A 89 15.79 1.43 -2.81
C ALA A 89 15.54 1.87 -4.26
N GLY A 90 15.88 1.04 -5.24
CA GLY A 90 15.59 1.30 -6.66
C GLY A 90 14.09 1.42 -6.95
N MET A 91 13.26 0.55 -6.37
CA MET A 91 11.81 0.63 -6.49
C MET A 91 11.26 1.92 -5.89
N TYR A 92 11.74 2.30 -4.70
CA TYR A 92 11.35 3.56 -4.06
C TYR A 92 11.76 4.77 -4.91
N SER A 93 13.00 4.81 -5.40
CA SER A 93 13.48 5.88 -6.27
C SER A 93 12.65 5.99 -7.55
N ASN A 94 12.28 4.88 -8.18
CA ASN A 94 11.41 4.88 -9.35
C ASN A 94 10.02 5.49 -9.03
N ARG A 95 9.42 5.12 -7.89
CA ARG A 95 8.13 5.70 -7.46
C ARG A 95 8.25 7.19 -7.15
N ALA A 96 9.32 7.61 -6.49
CA ALA A 96 9.58 9.03 -6.22
C ALA A 96 9.76 9.80 -7.53
N GLN A 97 10.40 9.21 -8.54
CA GLN A 97 10.58 9.82 -9.85
C GLN A 97 9.27 9.97 -10.62
N THR A 98 8.39 8.97 -10.60
CA THR A 98 7.08 9.10 -11.26
C THR A 98 6.23 10.18 -10.60
N GLN A 99 6.28 10.30 -9.27
CA GLN A 99 5.62 11.38 -8.54
C GLN A 99 6.21 12.75 -8.88
N LEU A 100 7.54 12.86 -8.94
CA LEU A 100 8.21 14.11 -9.36
C LEU A 100 7.84 14.47 -10.79
N GLN A 101 7.83 13.52 -11.72
CA GLN A 101 7.41 13.73 -13.09
C GLN A 101 5.96 14.23 -13.16
N ALA A 102 5.03 13.58 -12.46
CA ALA A 102 3.64 14.00 -12.40
C ALA A 102 3.50 15.43 -11.83
N ALA A 103 4.27 15.76 -10.79
CA ALA A 103 4.28 17.11 -10.21
C ALA A 103 4.87 18.15 -11.17
N GLU A 104 5.97 17.84 -11.86
CA GLU A 104 6.57 18.69 -12.88
C GLU A 104 5.62 18.91 -14.06
N GLU A 105 4.97 17.86 -14.55
CA GLU A 105 3.96 17.94 -15.60
C GLU A 105 2.74 18.75 -15.17
N ARG A 106 2.23 18.55 -13.95
CA ARG A 106 1.12 19.35 -13.40
C ARG A 106 1.50 20.83 -13.31
N LYS A 107 2.73 21.15 -12.89
CA LYS A 107 3.24 22.52 -12.89
C LYS A 107 3.32 23.09 -14.31
N ARG A 108 3.89 22.34 -15.25
CA ARG A 108 3.96 22.74 -16.67
C ARG A 108 2.57 22.98 -17.26
N ARG A 109 1.61 22.09 -17.00
CA ARG A 109 0.21 22.22 -17.43
C ARG A 109 -0.48 23.44 -16.81
N LYS A 110 -0.28 23.72 -15.51
CA LYS A 110 -0.82 24.94 -14.87
C LYS A 110 -0.28 26.21 -15.54
N THR A 111 1.02 26.25 -15.83
CA THR A 111 1.63 27.40 -16.53
C THR A 111 1.17 27.51 -17.98
N ALA A 112 0.90 26.39 -18.66
CA ALA A 112 0.40 26.37 -20.03
C ALA A 112 -1.10 26.69 -20.13
N GLY A 113 -1.93 26.13 -19.25
CA GLY A 113 -3.40 26.26 -19.27
C GLY A 113 -3.93 27.63 -18.88
N ASN A 114 -3.20 28.39 -18.06
CA ASN A 114 -3.57 29.77 -17.72
C ASN A 114 -3.09 30.81 -18.74
N ARG A 115 -2.32 30.42 -19.76
CA ARG A 115 -1.94 31.32 -20.85
C ARG A 115 -2.90 31.12 -22.02
N ARG A 116 -3.92 31.99 -22.09
CA ARG A 116 -4.72 32.23 -23.31
C ARG A 116 -3.87 32.47 -24.57
N MET A 117 -2.59 32.82 -24.39
CA MET A 117 -1.55 32.89 -25.41
C MET A 117 -0.66 31.62 -25.38
N GLY A 118 -1.23 30.45 -25.65
CA GLY A 118 -0.56 29.15 -25.56
C GLY A 118 0.75 29.02 -26.37
N ASP A 119 0.92 29.83 -27.41
CA ASP A 119 2.11 29.82 -28.27
C ASP A 119 3.23 30.77 -27.79
N GLY A 120 3.00 31.55 -26.74
CA GLY A 120 3.95 32.55 -26.24
C GLY A 120 4.22 33.73 -27.20
N LYS A 121 3.53 33.78 -28.35
CA LYS A 121 3.58 34.90 -29.30
C LYS A 121 2.44 35.87 -29.00
N ALA A 122 2.75 37.16 -28.90
CA ALA A 122 1.74 38.21 -28.82
C ALA A 122 0.92 38.20 -30.13
N LYS A 123 -0.32 37.70 -30.06
CA LYS A 123 -1.26 37.78 -31.17
C LYS A 123 -1.94 39.15 -31.11
N TYR A 124 -1.77 39.96 -32.17
CA TYR A 124 -2.56 41.18 -32.32
C TYR A 124 -3.99 40.76 -32.66
N PHE A 125 -4.90 40.95 -31.70
CA PHE A 125 -6.33 40.79 -31.93
C PHE A 125 -6.90 42.13 -32.38
N SER A 126 -7.80 42.09 -33.38
CA SER A 126 -8.71 43.20 -33.64
C SER A 126 -9.65 43.36 -32.43
N GLY A 127 -10.09 44.59 -32.13
CA GLY A 127 -10.91 44.88 -30.94
C GLY A 127 -12.13 43.97 -30.79
N ASP A 128 -12.78 43.64 -31.90
CA ASP A 128 -13.97 42.78 -31.93
C ASP A 128 -13.68 41.29 -31.66
N ASP A 129 -12.49 40.81 -32.03
CA ASP A 129 -12.08 39.43 -31.74
C ASP A 129 -11.70 39.28 -30.26
N PHE A 130 -11.06 40.31 -29.69
CA PHE A 130 -10.76 40.34 -28.26
C PHE A 130 -12.02 40.38 -27.41
N PHE A 131 -13.02 41.17 -27.81
CA PHE A 131 -14.29 41.28 -27.09
C PHE A 131 -15.05 39.95 -27.06
N ARG A 132 -15.23 39.30 -28.22
CA ARG A 132 -15.85 37.96 -28.32
C ARG A 132 -15.11 36.94 -27.45
N LEU A 133 -13.79 36.97 -27.47
CA LEU A 133 -12.99 36.09 -26.64
C LEU A 133 -13.23 36.34 -25.14
N CYS A 134 -13.33 37.60 -24.69
CA CYS A 134 -13.67 37.89 -23.29
C CYS A 134 -15.05 37.37 -22.89
N GLU A 135 -16.07 37.52 -23.76
CA GLU A 135 -17.41 36.97 -23.51
C GLU A 135 -17.40 35.45 -23.37
N GLU A 136 -16.67 34.74 -24.24
CA GLU A 136 -16.53 33.29 -24.17
C GLU A 136 -15.89 32.82 -22.85
N ASP A 137 -14.88 33.53 -22.33
CA ASP A 137 -14.27 33.19 -21.04
C ASP A 137 -15.19 33.45 -19.86
N GLU A 138 -15.93 34.56 -19.89
CA GLU A 138 -16.90 34.86 -18.84
C GLU A 138 -18.00 33.82 -18.82
N GLN A 139 -18.47 33.40 -19.99
CA GLN A 139 -19.47 32.34 -20.10
C GLN A 139 -18.92 31.02 -19.59
N LYS A 140 -17.72 30.62 -20.00
CA LYS A 140 -17.07 29.41 -19.52
C LYS A 140 -16.87 29.40 -18.00
N LYS A 141 -16.47 30.53 -17.40
CA LYS A 141 -16.34 30.65 -15.94
C LYS A 141 -17.68 30.52 -15.22
N LYS A 142 -18.77 31.03 -15.80
CA LYS A 142 -20.12 30.87 -15.25
C LYS A 142 -20.55 29.41 -15.31
N ASP A 143 -20.34 28.75 -16.44
CA ASP A 143 -20.70 27.34 -16.62
C ASP A 143 -19.90 26.44 -15.65
N GLU A 144 -18.58 26.66 -15.53
CA GLU A 144 -17.72 25.95 -14.56
C GLU A 144 -18.13 26.19 -13.10
N ALA A 145 -18.61 27.40 -12.76
CA ALA A 145 -19.10 27.70 -11.41
C ALA A 145 -20.39 26.93 -11.10
N VAL A 146 -21.34 26.90 -12.05
CA VAL A 146 -22.59 26.15 -11.91
C VAL A 146 -22.32 24.65 -11.79
N GLU A 147 -21.38 24.10 -12.56
CA GLU A 147 -21.00 22.68 -12.44
C GLU A 147 -20.35 22.35 -11.10
N LYS A 148 -19.56 23.26 -10.53
CA LYS A 148 -18.97 23.07 -9.19
C LYS A 148 -20.05 23.09 -8.11
N GLU A 149 -21.01 24.00 -8.19
CA GLU A 149 -22.13 24.07 -7.26
C GLU A 149 -22.96 22.77 -7.31
N LYS A 150 -23.32 22.29 -8.51
CA LYS A 150 -24.01 20.99 -8.65
C LYS A 150 -23.23 19.83 -8.05
N ARG A 151 -21.92 19.76 -8.31
CA ARG A 151 -21.04 18.73 -7.72
C ARG A 151 -20.99 18.83 -6.20
N GLN A 152 -21.03 20.03 -5.65
CA GLN A 152 -21.07 20.23 -4.20
C GLN A 152 -22.40 19.77 -3.61
N GLU A 153 -23.53 20.15 -4.22
CA GLU A 153 -24.86 19.70 -3.80
C GLU A 153 -24.98 18.15 -3.84
N ASP A 154 -24.45 17.51 -4.88
CA ASP A 154 -24.43 16.05 -4.99
C ASP A 154 -23.57 15.40 -3.89
N ARG A 155 -22.42 16.00 -3.53
CA ARG A 155 -21.58 15.53 -2.43
C ARG A 155 -22.30 15.65 -1.09
N GLU A 156 -22.95 16.79 -0.84
CA GLU A 156 -23.68 17.05 0.40
C GLU A 156 -24.89 16.10 0.56
N THR A 157 -25.69 15.94 -0.50
CA THR A 157 -26.84 15.03 -0.48
C THR A 157 -26.41 13.57 -0.30
N HIS A 158 -25.29 13.17 -0.91
CA HIS A 158 -24.71 11.84 -0.70
C HIS A 158 -24.17 11.67 0.72
N ALA A 159 -23.48 12.67 1.27
CA ALA A 159 -22.97 12.64 2.64
C ALA A 159 -24.10 12.46 3.66
N VAL A 160 -25.21 13.20 3.51
CA VAL A 160 -26.41 13.04 4.35
C VAL A 160 -26.97 11.62 4.24
N ARG A 161 -27.06 11.07 3.03
CA ARG A 161 -27.57 9.69 2.81
C ARG A 161 -26.68 8.64 3.46
N VAL A 162 -25.35 8.83 3.43
CA VAL A 162 -24.39 7.93 4.09
C VAL A 162 -24.48 8.05 5.61
N ALA A 163 -24.62 9.25 6.16
CA ALA A 163 -24.79 9.46 7.60
C ALA A 163 -26.04 8.76 8.12
N MET A 164 -27.20 8.94 7.45
CA MET A 164 -28.44 8.23 7.80
C MET A 164 -28.30 6.71 7.72
N TRP A 165 -27.56 6.20 6.73
CA TRP A 165 -27.27 4.77 6.61
C TRP A 165 -26.36 4.24 7.73
N GLN A 166 -25.37 5.02 8.16
CA GLN A 166 -24.48 4.67 9.28
C GLN A 166 -25.28 4.56 10.58
N GLU A 167 -26.08 5.59 10.92
CA GLU A 167 -26.91 5.61 12.12
C GLU A 167 -27.86 4.40 12.19
N ALA A 168 -28.52 4.08 11.07
CA ALA A 168 -29.41 2.92 10.99
C ALA A 168 -28.67 1.59 11.22
N ASN A 169 -27.45 1.47 10.69
CA ASN A 169 -26.65 0.24 10.83
C ASN A 169 -25.95 0.12 12.18
N ASP A 170 -25.61 1.22 12.85
CA ASP A 170 -24.99 1.18 14.17
C ASP A 170 -25.95 0.59 15.21
N GLY A 171 -27.25 0.91 15.12
CA GLY A 171 -28.27 0.26 15.92
C GLY A 171 -28.37 -1.25 15.66
N ILE A 172 -28.26 -1.69 14.39
CA ILE A 172 -28.26 -3.12 14.02
C ILE A 172 -26.99 -3.81 14.55
N ARG A 173 -25.83 -3.16 14.45
CA ARG A 173 -24.55 -3.67 14.96
C ARG A 173 -24.59 -3.88 16.47
N ALA A 174 -25.12 -2.93 17.23
CA ALA A 174 -25.25 -3.06 18.68
C ALA A 174 -26.12 -4.27 19.07
N ARG A 175 -27.30 -4.41 18.47
CA ARG A 175 -28.18 -5.58 18.71
C ARG A 175 -27.53 -6.90 18.30
N ASN A 176 -26.80 -6.91 17.17
CA ASN A 176 -26.07 -8.08 16.72
C ASN A 176 -24.88 -8.42 17.63
N ALA A 177 -24.23 -7.43 18.23
CA ALA A 177 -23.16 -7.63 19.20
C ALA A 177 -23.71 -8.31 20.46
N GLU A 178 -24.84 -7.84 20.99
CA GLU A 178 -25.53 -8.48 22.12
C GLU A 178 -25.91 -9.93 21.81
N ARG A 179 -26.51 -10.18 20.63
CA ARG A 179 -26.88 -11.54 20.17
C ARG A 179 -25.66 -12.45 19.96
N ARG A 180 -24.52 -11.90 19.56
CA ARG A 180 -23.27 -12.66 19.43
C ARG A 180 -22.64 -12.94 20.78
N ALA A 181 -22.76 -12.03 21.75
CA ALA A 181 -22.31 -12.25 23.11
C ALA A 181 -23.08 -13.40 23.76
N THR A 182 -24.41 -13.43 23.63
CA THR A 182 -25.24 -14.54 24.15
C THR A 182 -24.92 -15.87 23.45
N PHE A 183 -24.71 -15.86 22.14
CA PHE A 183 -24.24 -17.04 21.42
C PHE A 183 -22.88 -17.52 21.94
N SER A 184 -21.94 -16.61 22.19
CA SER A 184 -20.61 -16.93 22.70
C SER A 184 -20.68 -17.57 24.10
N THR A 185 -21.50 -17.01 25.00
CA THR A 185 -21.72 -17.58 26.34
C THR A 185 -22.32 -18.98 26.28
N ASP A 186 -23.28 -19.21 25.37
CA ASP A 186 -23.91 -20.52 25.22
C ASP A 186 -22.97 -21.56 24.60
N VAL A 187 -22.12 -21.15 23.65
CA VAL A 187 -21.07 -22.01 23.09
C VAL A 187 -20.03 -22.35 24.14
N ALA A 188 -19.60 -21.40 24.96
CA ALA A 188 -18.66 -21.66 26.06
C ALA A 188 -19.26 -22.62 27.10
N ALA A 189 -20.53 -22.46 27.47
CA ALA A 189 -21.24 -23.38 28.35
C ALA A 189 -21.32 -24.79 27.75
N TRP A 190 -21.62 -24.89 26.45
CA TRP A 190 -21.62 -26.16 25.73
C TRP A 190 -20.24 -26.82 25.67
N GLU A 191 -19.16 -26.06 25.47
CA GLU A 191 -17.78 -26.59 25.47
C GLU A 191 -17.33 -27.06 26.85
N ALA A 192 -17.69 -26.33 27.92
CA ALA A 192 -17.48 -26.76 29.29
C ALA A 192 -18.21 -28.08 29.60
N GLU A 193 -19.47 -28.22 29.17
CA GLU A 193 -20.18 -29.48 29.33
C GLU A 193 -19.56 -30.60 28.49
N LYS A 194 -19.16 -30.32 27.24
CA LYS A 194 -18.53 -31.30 26.36
C LYS A 194 -17.24 -31.85 26.96
N THR A 195 -16.42 -31.00 27.58
CA THR A 195 -15.19 -31.43 28.27
C THR A 195 -15.52 -32.27 29.51
N ALA A 196 -16.49 -31.87 30.33
CA ALA A 196 -16.96 -32.64 31.50
C ALA A 196 -17.56 -34.01 31.10
N ALA A 197 -18.36 -34.05 30.03
CA ALA A 197 -18.91 -35.28 29.47
C ALA A 197 -17.81 -36.21 28.97
N LYS A 198 -16.79 -35.68 28.28
CA LYS A 198 -15.64 -36.46 27.83
C LYS A 198 -14.84 -37.05 28.99
N ALA A 199 -14.59 -36.26 30.05
CA ALA A 199 -13.88 -36.73 31.25
C ALA A 199 -14.62 -37.88 31.94
N THR A 200 -15.95 -37.84 31.94
CA THR A 200 -16.81 -38.85 32.57
C THR A 200 -17.27 -39.97 31.63
N ARG A 201 -16.76 -39.99 30.38
CA ARG A 201 -17.13 -40.93 29.30
C ARG A 201 -18.64 -40.96 28.98
N ARG A 202 -19.30 -39.82 29.12
CA ARG A 202 -20.72 -39.59 28.80
C ARG A 202 -20.85 -38.83 27.48
N ARG A 203 -22.04 -38.82 26.88
CA ARG A 203 -22.37 -37.91 25.77
C ARG A 203 -22.85 -36.57 26.34
N PRO A 204 -22.52 -35.42 25.73
CA PRO A 204 -23.09 -34.13 26.12
C PRO A 204 -24.62 -34.15 26.03
N GLY A 205 -25.31 -33.55 27.00
CA GLY A 205 -26.76 -33.59 27.15
C GLY A 205 -27.52 -32.67 26.20
N TRP A 206 -26.85 -31.67 25.62
CA TRP A 206 -27.44 -30.75 24.64
C TRP A 206 -26.57 -30.53 23.39
N ILE A 207 -27.24 -30.10 22.31
CA ILE A 207 -26.68 -29.89 20.98
C ILE A 207 -25.91 -28.56 20.96
N LYS A 208 -24.85 -28.48 20.14
CA LYS A 208 -24.10 -27.23 19.95
C LYS A 208 -25.05 -26.12 19.46
N PRO A 209 -25.08 -24.95 20.13
CA PRO A 209 -25.84 -23.80 19.66
C PRO A 209 -25.46 -23.42 18.22
N LYS A 210 -26.44 -22.98 17.41
CA LYS A 210 -26.21 -22.51 16.04
C LYS A 210 -26.48 -21.03 15.93
N LEU A 211 -25.55 -20.29 15.32
CA LEU A 211 -25.63 -18.83 15.19
C LEU A 211 -26.92 -18.34 14.49
N ALA A 212 -27.46 -19.11 13.55
CA ALA A 212 -28.70 -18.76 12.82
C ALA A 212 -29.93 -18.67 13.73
N GLU A 213 -29.94 -19.40 14.85
CA GLU A 213 -31.06 -19.43 15.81
C GLU A 213 -31.13 -18.16 16.68
N TYR A 214 -30.05 -17.37 16.73
CA TYR A 214 -29.95 -16.12 17.49
C TYR A 214 -30.45 -14.91 16.70
N GLY A 215 -30.98 -15.12 15.50
CA GLY A 215 -31.69 -14.09 14.73
C GLY A 215 -30.84 -12.87 14.37
N ILE A 216 -29.60 -13.05 13.92
CA ILE A 216 -28.73 -11.93 13.53
C ILE A 216 -29.39 -11.12 12.39
N GLU A 217 -29.56 -9.83 12.61
CA GLU A 217 -30.12 -8.90 11.62
C GLU A 217 -29.09 -8.59 10.53
N LEU A 218 -29.54 -8.53 9.28
CA LEU A 218 -28.69 -8.11 8.16
C LEU A 218 -28.56 -6.59 8.14
N LEU A 219 -27.35 -6.11 7.82
CA LEU A 219 -27.10 -4.68 7.63
C LEU A 219 -27.80 -4.18 6.36
N LEU A 220 -28.27 -2.93 6.40
CA LEU A 220 -28.81 -2.25 5.23
C LEU A 220 -27.70 -2.05 4.18
N PRO A 221 -28.00 -2.13 2.88
CA PRO A 221 -27.02 -1.92 1.82
C PRO A 221 -26.52 -0.47 1.80
N LYS A 222 -25.22 -0.28 1.60
CA LYS A 222 -24.60 1.05 1.52
C LYS A 222 -25.15 1.83 0.32
N PRO A 223 -25.51 3.12 0.49
CA PRO A 223 -25.90 3.96 -0.63
C PRO A 223 -24.78 4.04 -1.68
N LYS A 224 -25.16 3.92 -2.95
CA LYS A 224 -24.20 4.06 -4.06
C LYS A 224 -23.94 5.54 -4.34
N LYS A 225 -22.68 5.89 -4.62
CA LYS A 225 -22.33 7.18 -5.23
C LYS A 225 -22.97 7.22 -6.61
N HIS A 226 -23.68 8.29 -6.94
CA HIS A 226 -24.09 8.52 -8.32
C HIS A 226 -22.83 8.93 -9.08
N VAL A 227 -22.25 7.99 -9.82
CA VAL A 227 -21.16 8.29 -10.75
C VAL A 227 -21.85 8.89 -11.97
N GLN A 228 -21.79 10.21 -12.12
CA GLN A 228 -22.08 10.84 -13.39
C GLN A 228 -20.88 10.55 -14.28
N ASP A 229 -21.06 9.80 -15.36
CA ASP A 229 -19.99 9.38 -16.27
C ASP A 229 -19.25 10.59 -16.85
N GLY A 230 -18.14 10.98 -16.21
CA GLY A 230 -17.31 12.10 -16.66
C GLY A 230 -16.43 12.63 -15.52
N GLU A 231 -15.14 12.28 -15.59
CA GLU A 231 -14.04 12.71 -14.72
C GLU A 231 -13.87 11.91 -13.41
N GLU A 232 -13.06 10.86 -13.52
CA GLU A 232 -12.31 10.25 -12.43
C GLU A 232 -11.36 11.28 -11.81
N ASP A 233 -11.87 12.17 -10.96
CA ASP A 233 -11.06 12.76 -9.89
C ASP A 233 -10.91 11.67 -8.81
N GLU A 234 -9.92 10.79 -9.00
CA GLU A 234 -9.31 10.00 -7.93
C GLU A 234 -8.64 10.95 -6.93
N GLU A 235 -9.43 11.66 -6.12
CA GLU A 235 -8.97 12.06 -4.80
C GLU A 235 -9.24 10.88 -3.87
N GLU A 236 -8.19 10.09 -3.64
CA GLU A 236 -8.07 9.16 -2.52
C GLU A 236 -8.33 9.93 -1.23
N ASP A 237 -9.59 10.00 -0.80
CA ASP A 237 -9.94 10.26 0.59
C ASP A 237 -9.34 9.10 1.41
N GLU A 238 -8.19 9.36 2.03
CA GLU A 238 -7.66 8.54 3.11
C GLU A 238 -8.75 8.41 4.19
N GLU A 239 -9.47 7.28 4.19
CA GLU A 239 -10.33 6.92 5.31
C GLU A 239 -9.44 6.92 6.57
N PRO A 240 -9.83 7.62 7.65
CA PRO A 240 -9.18 7.41 8.93
C PRO A 240 -9.43 5.96 9.34
N GLN A 241 -8.38 5.14 9.31
CA GLN A 241 -8.37 3.81 9.90
C GLN A 241 -8.75 3.94 11.38
N SER A 242 -10.04 3.75 11.67
CA SER A 242 -10.50 3.41 13.01
C SER A 242 -10.09 1.97 13.28
N GLY A 243 -8.81 1.80 13.57
CA GLY A 243 -8.28 0.59 14.20
C GLY A 243 -8.81 0.54 15.63
N SER A 244 -9.94 -0.13 15.83
CA SER A 244 -10.22 -0.78 17.10
C SER A 244 -9.88 -2.26 16.96
N ASP A 245 -8.59 -2.56 17.16
CA ASP A 245 -8.18 -3.85 17.70
C ASP A 245 -8.89 -4.02 19.04
N LEU A 246 -9.95 -4.82 19.06
CA LEU A 246 -10.36 -5.56 20.24
C LEU A 246 -10.05 -7.03 19.95
N ALA A 247 -8.76 -7.33 20.10
CA ALA A 247 -8.34 -8.62 20.58
C ALA A 247 -8.78 -8.69 22.05
N GLU A 248 -9.80 -9.49 22.35
CA GLU A 248 -10.00 -10.03 23.69
C GLU A 248 -9.83 -11.55 23.60
N GLU A 249 -8.96 -12.04 24.49
CA GLU A 249 -8.66 -13.43 24.80
C GLU A 249 -9.90 -14.25 25.20
#